data_AF-A0A957HQB8-F1
#
_entry.id   AF-A0A957HQB8-F1
#
_cell.length_a   1.000
_cell.length_b   1.000
_cell.length_c   1.000
_cell.angle_alpha   90.00
_cell.angle_beta   90.00
_cell.angle_gamma   90.00
#
_symmetry.space_group_name_H-M   'P 1'
#
loop_
_entity.id
_entity.type
_entity.pdbx_description
1 polymer ?
#
loop_
_entity_poly.entity_id
_entity_poly.type
_entity_poly.pdbx_seq_one_letter_code
_entity_poly.pdbx_strand_id
1 'polypeptide(L)'
;AHSCRWHYKVKLQLKDGTSKEIELNDQNKELFNFLLEEDYRPGELMEIEEDAHGSYILNAKDLCLMPKLDAYLNLGIDSLKVEGRNKSAYYAAVVARAYRMAIDDWYADPESWSYEDYMDELLSVPNRGFTLAFHDGRLQNLAHNYEDAHSLSTYEFAGWVTAVNTEFVEVEIKNRILAGDVLEFVSPGYRDTVRIRLYEFALADGTVRDAVHPGQGTRIRIPLAQFDREDPDSLLDRIPTETVVRKDRLLRQDEWNRLKLDNEAQQLELGQGNDAAYEKKRVKLAASMQAAPQPKRAPRQGAEGCCGKGCNGCLIFAHDPVFEEARSALEEKKMGERLSGVHRLARTR
;
A
#
# COMPACT_ATOMS: atom_id res chain seq x y z
N ALA A 1 10.79 -13.18 -20.82
CA ALA A 1 11.86 -13.20 -21.81
C ALA A 1 13.13 -12.72 -21.12
N HIS A 2 14.18 -13.55 -21.09
CA HIS A 2 15.44 -13.27 -20.38
C HIS A 2 16.32 -12.35 -21.23
N SER A 3 16.19 -11.04 -21.07
CA SER A 3 17.16 -10.05 -21.59
C SER A 3 18.50 -10.07 -20.80
N CYS A 4 18.52 -10.71 -19.63
CA CYS A 4 19.61 -10.62 -18.64
C CYS A 4 20.79 -11.59 -18.86
N ARG A 5 21.31 -11.75 -20.07
CA ARG A 5 22.51 -12.59 -20.31
C ARG A 5 23.53 -11.98 -21.27
N TRP A 6 23.49 -10.67 -21.47
CA TRP A 6 24.40 -9.95 -22.35
C TRP A 6 25.25 -8.99 -21.52
N HIS A 7 26.56 -9.02 -21.71
CA HIS A 7 27.47 -8.00 -21.18
C HIS A 7 27.35 -6.76 -22.04
N TYR A 8 26.80 -5.68 -21.48
CA TYR A 8 26.70 -4.39 -22.16
C TYR A 8 28.01 -3.62 -21.97
N LYS A 9 28.49 -2.98 -23.04
CA LYS A 9 29.70 -2.14 -23.04
C LYS A 9 29.28 -0.69 -23.21
N VAL A 10 29.63 0.16 -22.25
CA VAL A 10 29.35 1.60 -22.33
C VAL A 10 30.42 2.26 -23.21
N LYS A 11 30.00 2.96 -24.26
CA LYS A 11 30.88 3.69 -25.17
C LYS A 11 30.48 5.16 -25.25
N LEU A 12 31.43 6.04 -24.95
CA LEU A 12 31.35 7.48 -25.23
C LEU A 12 31.67 7.70 -26.71
N GLN A 13 30.70 8.17 -27.51
CA GLN A 13 30.96 8.57 -28.89
C GLN A 13 31.21 10.09 -28.96
N LEU A 14 32.39 10.47 -29.42
CA LEU A 14 32.75 11.86 -29.68
C LEU A 14 32.10 12.33 -30.99
N LYS A 15 31.93 13.66 -31.15
CA LYS A 15 31.30 14.26 -32.34
C LYS A 15 32.08 14.02 -33.64
N ASP A 16 33.32 13.58 -33.54
CA ASP A 16 34.16 13.15 -34.69
C ASP A 16 33.93 11.68 -35.08
N GLY A 17 33.00 10.99 -34.42
CA GLY A 17 32.64 9.60 -34.68
C GLY A 17 33.47 8.57 -33.89
N THR A 18 34.49 8.99 -33.14
CA THR A 18 35.32 8.06 -32.36
C THR A 18 34.62 7.61 -31.08
N SER A 19 34.65 6.31 -30.79
CA SER A 19 34.06 5.74 -29.57
C SER A 19 35.14 5.35 -28.55
N LYS A 20 35.06 5.83 -27.32
CA LYS A 20 35.87 5.37 -26.17
C LYS A 20 35.03 4.52 -25.23
N GLU A 21 35.48 3.31 -24.92
CA GLU A 21 34.85 2.47 -23.90
C GLU A 21 35.20 3.03 -22.50
N ILE A 22 34.21 3.14 -21.62
CA ILE A 22 34.43 3.49 -20.21
C ILE A 22 34.41 2.18 -19.44
N GLU A 23 35.51 1.85 -18.76
CA GLU A 23 35.54 0.72 -17.83
C GLU A 23 34.95 1.15 -16.48
N LEU A 24 33.82 0.54 -16.11
CA LEU A 24 33.18 0.74 -14.83
C LEU A 24 33.80 -0.20 -13.79
N ASN A 25 34.12 0.35 -12.62
CA ASN A 25 34.64 -0.38 -11.47
C ASN A 25 34.05 0.18 -10.16
N ASP A 26 34.25 -0.53 -9.07
CA ASP A 26 33.67 -0.18 -7.76
C ASP A 26 34.08 1.22 -7.24
N GLN A 27 35.14 1.81 -7.79
CA GLN A 27 35.63 3.12 -7.37
C GLN A 27 35.02 4.28 -8.18
N ASN A 28 34.50 4.01 -9.38
CA ASN A 28 34.03 5.06 -10.29
C ASN A 28 32.54 4.96 -10.62
N LYS A 29 31.88 3.85 -10.29
CA LYS A 29 30.47 3.61 -10.63
C LYS A 29 29.52 4.68 -10.08
N GLU A 30 29.76 5.18 -8.88
CA GLU A 30 28.92 6.23 -8.26
C GLU A 30 29.12 7.63 -8.86
N LEU A 31 30.08 7.81 -9.77
CA LEU A 31 30.36 9.10 -10.42
C LEU A 31 29.55 9.33 -11.71
N PHE A 32 28.81 8.32 -12.18
CA PHE A 32 28.13 8.36 -13.47
C PHE A 32 26.67 7.94 -13.34
N ASN A 33 25.78 8.71 -13.95
CA ASN A 33 24.40 8.32 -14.22
C ASN A 33 24.31 7.89 -15.68
N PHE A 34 23.81 6.68 -15.94
CA PHE A 34 23.63 6.17 -17.30
C PHE A 34 22.21 6.46 -17.76
N LEU A 35 22.07 7.14 -18.89
CA LEU A 35 20.78 7.59 -19.40
C LEU A 35 20.55 7.01 -20.80
N LEU A 36 19.32 6.57 -21.07
CA LEU A 36 18.84 6.10 -22.36
C LEU A 36 17.95 7.19 -22.97
N GLU A 37 18.20 7.54 -24.23
CA GLU A 37 17.38 8.45 -25.03
C GLU A 37 16.84 7.67 -26.23
N GLU A 38 15.53 7.73 -26.46
CA GLU A 38 14.91 7.11 -27.64
C GLU A 38 14.86 8.09 -28.82
N ASP A 39 15.16 7.61 -30.03
CA ASP A 39 15.13 8.43 -31.26
C ASP A 39 13.78 9.14 -31.50
N TYR A 40 12.68 8.54 -31.04
CA TYR A 40 11.32 9.06 -31.23
C TYR A 40 10.83 9.95 -30.07
N ARG A 41 11.60 10.06 -28.98
CA ARG A 41 11.31 10.92 -27.82
C ARG A 41 12.56 11.71 -27.40
N PRO A 42 13.05 12.62 -28.26
CA PRO A 42 14.26 13.39 -27.99
C PRO A 42 14.09 14.26 -26.74
N GLY A 43 15.08 14.22 -25.85
CA GLY A 43 15.10 14.96 -24.57
C GLY A 43 14.48 14.24 -23.37
N GLU A 44 13.81 13.10 -23.55
CA GLU A 44 13.36 12.24 -22.44
C GLU A 44 14.47 11.24 -22.08
N LEU A 45 15.32 11.64 -21.14
CA LEU A 45 16.43 10.82 -20.64
C LEU A 45 15.94 9.87 -19.54
N MET A 46 16.20 8.57 -19.69
CA MET A 46 15.75 7.52 -18.77
C MET A 46 16.94 6.84 -18.10
N GLU A 47 16.99 6.82 -16.77
CA GLU A 47 18.12 6.26 -16.03
C GLU A 47 18.18 4.72 -16.09
N ILE A 48 19.41 4.21 -16.23
CA ILE A 48 19.75 2.80 -16.19
C ILE A 48 20.53 2.55 -14.91
N GLU A 49 19.96 1.73 -14.03
CA GLU A 49 20.63 1.28 -12.82
C GLU A 49 21.17 -0.14 -13.00
N GLU A 50 22.32 -0.46 -12.41
CA GLU A 50 22.87 -1.81 -12.42
C GLU A 50 23.32 -2.19 -11.00
N ASP A 51 22.93 -3.37 -10.52
CA ASP A 51 23.41 -3.95 -9.27
C ASP A 51 23.94 -5.38 -9.48
N ALA A 52 24.28 -6.08 -8.39
CA ALA A 52 24.76 -7.47 -8.46
C ALA A 52 23.75 -8.46 -9.08
N HIS A 53 22.51 -8.04 -9.31
CA HIS A 53 21.42 -8.82 -9.87
C HIS A 53 21.06 -8.44 -11.31
N GLY A 54 21.65 -7.38 -11.88
CA GLY A 54 21.58 -7.04 -13.31
C GLY A 54 21.28 -5.57 -13.58
N SER A 55 21.08 -5.24 -14.86
CA SER A 55 20.73 -3.89 -15.32
C SER A 55 19.21 -3.71 -15.40
N TYR A 56 18.71 -2.65 -14.78
CA TYR A 56 17.31 -2.22 -14.78
C TYR A 56 17.16 -1.09 -15.79
N ILE A 57 16.60 -1.43 -16.96
CA ILE A 57 16.29 -0.49 -18.03
C ILE A 57 14.77 -0.34 -18.03
N LEU A 58 14.28 0.87 -17.72
CA LEU A 58 12.85 1.24 -17.63
C LEU A 58 12.12 0.60 -16.44
N ASN A 59 12.00 1.35 -15.34
CA ASN A 59 11.26 0.90 -14.16
C ASN A 59 9.74 0.96 -14.40
N ALA A 60 9.20 -0.13 -14.95
CA ALA A 60 7.77 -0.28 -15.19
C ALA A 60 6.96 -0.33 -13.88
N LYS A 61 5.77 0.27 -13.92
CA LYS A 61 4.75 0.13 -12.88
C LYS A 61 4.23 -1.32 -12.83
N ASP A 62 3.62 -1.67 -11.71
CA ASP A 62 3.05 -3.01 -11.54
C ASP A 62 1.76 -3.15 -12.38
N LEU A 63 1.63 -4.23 -13.15
CA LEU A 63 0.39 -4.51 -13.89
C LEU A 63 -0.77 -4.75 -12.92
N CYS A 64 -1.87 -4.02 -13.08
CA CYS A 64 -3.10 -4.25 -12.32
C CYS A 64 -4.33 -4.09 -13.21
N LEU A 65 -5.10 -5.16 -13.36
CA LEU A 65 -6.30 -5.20 -14.19
C LEU A 65 -7.60 -5.18 -13.37
N MET A 66 -7.52 -4.88 -12.07
CA MET A 66 -8.70 -4.71 -11.20
C MET A 66 -9.74 -3.74 -11.82
N PRO A 67 -9.37 -2.58 -12.40
CA PRO A 67 -10.34 -1.68 -13.03
C PRO A 67 -11.01 -2.21 -14.30
N LYS A 68 -10.52 -3.32 -14.86
CA LYS A 68 -11.03 -3.96 -16.08
C LYS A 68 -11.53 -5.38 -15.80
N LEU A 69 -11.59 -5.78 -14.52
CA LEU A 69 -11.84 -7.16 -14.11
C LEU A 69 -13.22 -7.63 -14.58
N ASP A 70 -14.23 -6.78 -14.50
CA ASP A 70 -15.58 -7.00 -15.02
C ASP A 70 -15.58 -7.44 -16.50
N ALA A 71 -14.81 -6.76 -17.34
CA ALA A 71 -14.70 -7.09 -18.76
C ALA A 71 -14.12 -8.49 -18.96
N TYR A 72 -13.11 -8.87 -18.17
CA TYR A 72 -12.51 -10.21 -18.21
C TYR A 72 -13.44 -11.31 -17.69
N LEU A 73 -14.20 -11.02 -16.64
CA LEU A 73 -15.19 -11.96 -16.09
C LEU A 73 -16.34 -12.17 -17.08
N ASN A 74 -16.80 -11.10 -17.73
CA ASN A 74 -17.86 -11.17 -18.75
C ASN A 74 -17.46 -11.97 -20.01
N LEU A 75 -16.16 -12.04 -20.33
CA LEU A 75 -15.64 -12.88 -21.42
C LEU A 75 -15.71 -14.39 -21.11
N GLY A 76 -15.97 -14.79 -19.87
CA GLY A 76 -16.05 -16.19 -19.47
C GLY A 76 -14.68 -16.86 -19.33
N ILE A 77 -13.66 -16.15 -18.85
CA ILE A 77 -12.33 -16.71 -18.61
C ILE A 77 -12.38 -17.76 -17.49
N ASP A 78 -11.85 -18.95 -17.75
CA ASP A 78 -11.86 -20.07 -16.80
C ASP A 78 -10.89 -19.88 -15.61
N SER A 79 -9.78 -19.15 -15.84
CA SER A 79 -8.72 -19.01 -14.84
C SER A 79 -8.05 -17.64 -14.92
N LEU A 80 -8.03 -16.95 -13.77
CA LEU A 80 -7.23 -15.76 -13.54
C LEU A 80 -6.05 -16.13 -12.64
N LYS A 81 -4.90 -15.49 -12.86
CA LYS A 81 -3.70 -15.69 -12.04
C LYS A 81 -3.27 -14.37 -11.42
N VAL A 82 -3.16 -14.35 -10.09
CA VAL A 82 -2.45 -13.31 -9.35
C VAL A 82 -0.97 -13.70 -9.26
N GLU A 83 -0.06 -12.86 -9.75
CA GLU A 83 1.38 -13.13 -9.70
C GLU A 83 1.98 -12.64 -8.38
N GLY A 84 2.58 -13.56 -7.62
CA GLY A 84 3.17 -13.30 -6.30
C GLY A 84 4.67 -13.58 -6.23
N ARG A 85 5.34 -13.95 -7.33
CA ARG A 85 6.78 -14.21 -7.32
C ARG A 85 7.54 -12.99 -6.79
N ASN A 86 8.43 -13.24 -5.83
CA ASN A 86 9.23 -12.23 -5.12
C ASN A 86 8.41 -11.22 -4.30
N LYS A 87 7.11 -11.46 -4.07
CA LYS A 87 6.28 -10.66 -3.16
C LYS A 87 6.22 -11.32 -1.77
N SER A 88 5.99 -10.52 -0.74
CA SER A 88 5.86 -11.01 0.64
C SER A 88 4.52 -11.74 0.85
N ALA A 89 4.44 -12.57 1.90
CA ALA A 89 3.18 -13.21 2.29
C ALA A 89 2.07 -12.18 2.56
N TYR A 90 2.42 -11.04 3.18
CA TYR A 90 1.49 -9.92 3.39
C TYR A 90 0.90 -9.39 2.08
N TYR A 91 1.75 -9.12 1.08
CA TYR A 91 1.29 -8.67 -0.24
C TYR A 91 0.36 -9.71 -0.87
N ALA A 92 0.79 -10.99 -0.88
CA ALA A 92 0.01 -12.06 -1.48
C ALA A 92 -1.37 -12.21 -0.81
N ALA A 93 -1.44 -12.15 0.52
CA ALA A 93 -2.68 -12.27 1.27
C ALA A 93 -3.67 -11.14 0.93
N VAL A 94 -3.22 -9.88 0.95
CA VAL A 94 -4.07 -8.72 0.68
C VAL A 94 -4.52 -8.70 -0.78
N VAL A 95 -3.62 -8.94 -1.73
CA VAL A 95 -3.97 -8.94 -3.17
C VAL A 95 -4.91 -10.10 -3.50
N ALA A 96 -4.64 -11.30 -3.00
CA ALA A 96 -5.51 -12.45 -3.23
C ALA A 96 -6.91 -12.21 -2.65
N ARG A 97 -6.99 -11.65 -1.43
CA ARG A 97 -8.26 -11.25 -0.81
C ARG A 97 -9.01 -10.23 -1.66
N ALA A 98 -8.34 -9.15 -2.09
CA ALA A 98 -8.97 -8.10 -2.89
C ALA A 98 -9.55 -8.65 -4.21
N TYR A 99 -8.79 -9.48 -4.95
CA TYR A 99 -9.29 -10.09 -6.18
C TYR A 99 -10.38 -11.13 -5.93
N ARG A 100 -10.27 -11.97 -4.89
CA ARG A 100 -11.30 -12.96 -4.56
C ARG A 100 -12.64 -12.28 -4.28
N MET A 101 -12.63 -11.26 -3.42
CA MET A 101 -13.82 -10.47 -3.09
C MET A 101 -14.39 -9.76 -4.31
N ALA A 102 -13.54 -9.15 -5.13
CA ALA A 102 -13.97 -8.48 -6.36
C ALA A 102 -14.70 -9.43 -7.32
N ILE A 103 -14.19 -10.65 -7.46
CA ILE A 103 -14.81 -11.67 -8.32
C ILE A 103 -16.13 -12.15 -7.71
N ASP A 104 -16.16 -12.45 -6.40
CA ASP A 104 -17.37 -12.95 -5.72
C ASP A 104 -18.50 -11.92 -5.79
N ASP A 105 -18.20 -10.66 -5.52
CA ASP A 105 -19.17 -9.58 -5.54
C ASP A 105 -19.64 -9.28 -6.98
N TRP A 106 -18.78 -9.46 -7.99
CA TRP A 106 -19.19 -9.35 -9.39
C TRP A 106 -20.19 -10.45 -9.78
N TYR A 107 -19.95 -11.70 -9.37
CA TYR A 107 -20.90 -12.79 -9.64
C TYR A 107 -22.21 -12.67 -8.84
N ALA A 108 -22.17 -12.00 -7.68
CA ALA A 108 -23.36 -11.75 -6.87
C ALA A 108 -24.26 -10.67 -7.47
N ASP A 109 -23.69 -9.56 -7.92
CA ASP A 109 -24.42 -8.45 -8.56
C ASP A 109 -23.54 -7.69 -9.57
N PRO A 110 -23.49 -8.16 -10.85
CA PRO A 110 -22.70 -7.52 -11.88
C PRO A 110 -23.13 -6.07 -12.18
N GLU A 111 -24.40 -5.72 -11.97
CA GLU A 111 -24.95 -4.40 -12.34
C GLU A 111 -24.52 -3.30 -11.37
N SER A 112 -24.36 -3.63 -10.09
CA SER A 112 -23.90 -2.67 -9.07
C SER A 112 -22.41 -2.75 -8.75
N TRP A 113 -21.68 -3.64 -9.42
CA TRP A 113 -20.26 -3.87 -9.18
C TRP A 113 -19.40 -2.63 -9.48
N SER A 114 -18.44 -2.37 -8.61
CA SER A 114 -17.42 -1.33 -8.80
C SER A 114 -16.07 -1.82 -8.29
N TYR A 115 -15.00 -1.45 -9.01
CA TYR A 115 -13.64 -1.84 -8.66
C TYR A 115 -13.02 -0.98 -7.54
N GLU A 116 -13.60 0.19 -7.24
CA GLU A 116 -12.95 1.25 -6.45
C GLU A 116 -12.49 0.76 -5.07
N ASP A 117 -13.36 0.06 -4.33
CA ASP A 117 -13.05 -0.42 -2.98
C ASP A 117 -11.89 -1.42 -2.97
N TYR A 118 -11.81 -2.29 -3.99
CA TYR A 118 -10.71 -3.25 -4.10
C TYR A 118 -9.43 -2.57 -4.56
N MET A 119 -9.54 -1.53 -5.39
CA MET A 119 -8.40 -0.73 -5.79
C MET A 119 -7.78 0.01 -4.61
N ASP A 120 -8.61 0.56 -3.72
CA ASP A 120 -8.16 1.17 -2.46
C ASP A 120 -7.37 0.16 -1.59
N GLU A 121 -7.82 -1.09 -1.53
CA GLU A 121 -7.11 -2.16 -0.82
C GLU A 121 -5.79 -2.56 -1.54
N LEU A 122 -5.75 -2.61 -2.88
CA LEU A 122 -4.53 -2.88 -3.64
C LEU A 122 -3.49 -1.75 -3.54
N LEU A 123 -3.93 -0.49 -3.43
CA LEU A 123 -3.05 0.66 -3.21
C LEU A 123 -2.44 0.66 -1.80
N SER A 124 -3.01 -0.12 -0.87
CA SER A 124 -2.54 -0.22 0.52
C SER A 124 -1.25 -1.06 0.66
N VAL A 125 -0.97 -1.95 -0.29
CA VAL A 125 0.22 -2.84 -0.26
C VAL A 125 1.42 -2.22 -0.96
N PRO A 126 2.67 -2.62 -0.62
CA PRO A 126 3.86 -2.13 -1.30
C PRO A 126 3.81 -2.36 -2.82
N ASN A 127 3.74 -1.27 -3.57
CA ASN A 127 3.68 -1.29 -5.04
C ASN A 127 4.45 -0.10 -5.62
N ARG A 128 4.76 -0.15 -6.92
CA ARG A 128 5.49 0.92 -7.63
C ARG A 128 4.55 1.82 -8.44
N GLY A 129 3.30 1.95 -8.04
CA GLY A 129 2.22 2.43 -8.89
C GLY A 129 1.70 1.31 -9.80
N PHE A 130 0.48 1.49 -10.30
CA PHE A 130 -0.21 0.53 -11.14
C PHE A 130 -0.41 1.03 -12.56
N THR A 131 -0.42 0.10 -13.52
CA THR A 131 -0.69 0.36 -14.94
C THR A 131 -1.55 -0.75 -15.54
N LEU A 132 -2.35 -0.41 -16.55
CA LEU A 132 -3.05 -1.34 -17.44
C LEU A 132 -2.11 -1.99 -18.48
N ALA A 133 -0.87 -1.50 -18.56
CA ALA A 133 0.15 -1.92 -19.51
C ALA A 133 -0.38 -1.96 -20.95
N PHE A 134 -0.42 -3.14 -21.57
CA PHE A 134 -0.81 -3.32 -22.98
C PHE A 134 -2.31 -3.51 -23.20
N HIS A 135 -3.15 -3.43 -22.16
CA HIS A 135 -4.57 -3.74 -22.27
C HIS A 135 -5.29 -2.85 -23.29
N ASP A 136 -5.11 -1.53 -23.20
CA ASP A 136 -5.73 -0.56 -24.10
C ASP A 136 -4.84 -0.22 -25.32
N GLY A 137 -3.78 -1.02 -25.57
CA GLY A 137 -2.91 -0.90 -26.74
C GLY A 137 -1.43 -0.73 -26.42
N ARG A 138 -0.76 0.22 -27.08
CA ARG A 138 0.68 0.45 -26.89
C ARG A 138 0.95 1.13 -25.55
N LEU A 139 2.06 0.73 -24.91
CA LEU A 139 2.54 1.39 -23.70
C LEU A 139 2.77 2.88 -23.92
N GLN A 140 2.32 3.66 -22.94
CA GLN A 140 2.55 5.09 -22.86
C GLN A 140 3.58 5.39 -21.76
N ASN A 141 4.03 6.65 -21.69
CA ASN A 141 4.92 7.11 -20.63
C ASN A 141 4.35 6.89 -19.22
N LEU A 142 3.03 6.89 -19.05
CA LEU A 142 2.35 6.67 -17.76
C LEU A 142 2.63 5.29 -17.12
N ALA A 143 3.02 4.29 -17.91
CA ALA A 143 3.30 2.93 -17.46
C ALA A 143 4.68 2.78 -16.78
N HIS A 144 5.48 3.84 -16.76
CA HIS A 144 6.83 3.87 -16.22
C HIS A 144 6.95 4.87 -15.08
N ASN A 145 7.90 4.61 -14.19
CA ASN A 145 8.32 5.55 -13.16
C ASN A 145 9.64 6.17 -13.57
N TYR A 146 9.68 7.49 -13.67
CA TYR A 146 10.89 8.23 -14.03
C TYR A 146 11.55 8.89 -12.82
N GLU A 147 10.78 9.15 -11.76
CA GLU A 147 11.23 9.93 -10.60
C GLU A 147 11.71 9.06 -9.44
N ASP A 148 11.04 7.93 -9.18
CA ASP A 148 11.33 7.07 -8.02
C ASP A 148 10.93 5.62 -8.33
N ALA A 149 11.82 4.68 -8.01
CA ALA A 149 11.66 3.27 -8.29
C ALA A 149 11.25 2.40 -7.10
N HIS A 150 11.19 2.97 -5.89
CA HIS A 150 10.90 2.22 -4.69
C HIS A 150 9.42 1.83 -4.57
N SER A 151 9.17 0.69 -3.93
CA SER A 151 7.81 0.28 -3.59
C SER A 151 7.30 1.10 -2.40
N LEU A 152 6.12 1.69 -2.56
CA LEU A 152 5.49 2.55 -1.57
C LEU A 152 4.15 1.96 -1.11
N SER A 153 3.78 2.25 0.13
CA SER A 153 2.52 1.80 0.74
C SER A 153 2.14 2.71 1.90
N THR A 154 0.84 2.89 2.12
CA THR A 154 0.31 3.63 3.28
C THR A 154 0.27 2.78 4.55
N TYR A 155 0.49 1.47 4.42
CA TYR A 155 0.51 0.52 5.52
C TYR A 155 1.84 -0.23 5.59
N GLU A 156 2.22 -0.61 6.80
CA GLU A 156 3.35 -1.48 7.09
C GLU A 156 2.83 -2.82 7.64
N PHE A 157 3.48 -3.90 7.24
CA PHE A 157 3.16 -5.23 7.74
C PHE A 157 3.58 -5.38 9.21
N ALA A 158 2.63 -5.47 10.14
CA ALA A 158 2.94 -5.56 11.57
C ALA A 158 3.28 -6.99 12.00
N GLY A 159 2.60 -7.99 11.43
CA GLY A 159 2.71 -9.38 11.89
C GLY A 159 1.58 -10.27 11.38
N TRP A 160 1.46 -11.48 11.91
CA TRP A 160 0.33 -12.37 11.64
C TRP A 160 -0.13 -13.06 12.91
N VAL A 161 -1.37 -13.52 12.90
CA VAL A 161 -1.97 -14.26 14.01
C VAL A 161 -1.40 -15.67 14.08
N THR A 162 -0.84 -16.04 15.22
CA THR A 162 -0.29 -17.39 15.47
C THR A 162 -1.23 -18.28 16.27
N ALA A 163 -2.10 -17.68 17.09
CA ALA A 163 -3.11 -18.40 17.84
C ALA A 163 -4.29 -17.47 18.16
N VAL A 164 -5.48 -18.04 18.24
CA VAL A 164 -6.68 -17.35 18.71
C VAL A 164 -7.51 -18.31 19.56
N ASN A 165 -8.01 -17.84 20.71
CA ASN A 165 -8.90 -18.60 21.60
C ASN A 165 -9.87 -17.64 22.31
N THR A 166 -10.66 -18.15 23.25
CA THR A 166 -11.66 -17.37 23.99
C THR A 166 -11.09 -16.32 24.94
N GLU A 167 -9.78 -16.33 25.19
CA GLU A 167 -9.10 -15.41 26.11
C GLU A 167 -8.28 -14.35 25.38
N PHE A 168 -7.52 -14.74 24.35
CA PHE A 168 -6.63 -13.83 23.62
C PHE A 168 -6.45 -14.15 22.12
N VAL A 169 -6.02 -13.13 21.39
CA VAL A 169 -5.39 -13.22 20.07
C VAL A 169 -3.86 -13.11 20.25
N GLU A 170 -3.10 -14.06 19.76
CA GLU A 170 -1.62 -14.02 19.74
C GLU A 170 -1.13 -13.59 18.35
N VAL A 171 -0.27 -12.58 18.31
CA VAL A 171 0.28 -12.02 17.07
C VAL A 171 1.80 -12.09 17.12
N GLU A 172 2.42 -12.67 16.10
CA GLU A 172 3.88 -12.63 15.91
C GLU A 172 4.28 -11.35 15.18
N ILE A 173 5.18 -10.59 15.80
CA ILE A 173 5.56 -9.25 15.35
C ILE A 173 6.71 -9.31 14.35
N LYS A 174 6.51 -8.67 13.20
CA LYS A 174 7.44 -8.66 12.05
C LYS A 174 7.99 -7.27 11.71
N ASN A 175 7.33 -6.20 12.16
CA ASN A 175 7.88 -4.85 12.19
C ASN A 175 7.64 -4.18 13.53
N ARG A 176 8.39 -3.11 13.81
CA ARG A 176 8.31 -2.40 15.10
C ARG A 176 6.91 -1.84 15.30
N ILE A 177 6.32 -2.04 16.47
CA ILE A 177 5.03 -1.46 16.89
C ILE A 177 5.23 -0.57 18.12
N LEU A 178 4.42 0.48 18.24
CA LEU A 178 4.51 1.53 19.26
C LEU A 178 3.17 1.77 19.94
N ALA A 179 3.20 2.22 21.19
CA ALA A 179 2.01 2.64 21.92
C ALA A 179 1.21 3.69 21.13
N GLY A 180 -0.08 3.41 20.96
CA GLY A 180 -1.02 4.19 20.15
C GLY A 180 -1.10 3.78 18.68
N ASP A 181 -0.28 2.83 18.22
CA ASP A 181 -0.44 2.22 16.90
C ASP A 181 -1.82 1.55 16.81
N VAL A 182 -2.45 1.68 15.65
CA VAL A 182 -3.67 0.95 15.31
C VAL A 182 -3.25 -0.28 14.51
N LEU A 183 -3.47 -1.45 15.09
CA LEU A 183 -3.32 -2.73 14.40
C LEU A 183 -4.62 -3.04 13.66
N GLU A 184 -4.51 -3.35 12.39
CA GLU A 184 -5.60 -3.73 11.51
C GLU A 184 -5.42 -5.18 11.07
N PHE A 185 -6.35 -6.03 11.46
CA PHE A 185 -6.44 -7.43 11.09
C PHE A 185 -7.19 -7.53 9.76
N VAL A 186 -6.49 -7.98 8.72
CA VAL A 186 -7.07 -8.13 7.39
C VAL A 186 -7.74 -9.49 7.30
N SER A 187 -8.99 -9.54 7.77
CA SER A 187 -9.83 -10.74 7.80
C SER A 187 -9.99 -11.35 6.39
N PRO A 188 -9.67 -12.64 6.19
CA PRO A 188 -9.60 -13.24 4.85
C PRO A 188 -10.96 -13.35 4.14
N GLY A 189 -12.05 -13.59 4.89
CA GLY A 189 -13.39 -13.80 4.34
C GLY A 189 -14.36 -12.62 4.51
N TYR A 190 -13.89 -11.50 5.05
CA TYR A 190 -14.75 -10.36 5.38
C TYR A 190 -14.25 -9.11 4.71
N ARG A 191 -15.17 -8.25 4.24
CA ARG A 191 -14.85 -6.95 3.64
C ARG A 191 -14.25 -6.00 4.67
N ASP A 192 -14.80 -6.01 5.86
CA ASP A 192 -14.35 -5.16 6.96
C ASP A 192 -13.22 -5.80 7.73
N THR A 193 -12.20 -4.97 7.98
CA THR A 193 -11.08 -5.32 8.85
C THR A 193 -11.44 -5.08 10.31
N VAL A 194 -10.82 -5.85 11.20
CA VAL A 194 -10.91 -5.58 12.64
C VAL A 194 -9.75 -4.65 13.02
N ARG A 195 -10.03 -3.58 13.73
CA ARG A 195 -9.02 -2.59 14.13
C ARG A 195 -8.95 -2.48 15.64
N ILE A 196 -7.75 -2.47 16.20
CA ILE A 196 -7.53 -2.22 17.62
C ILE A 196 -6.38 -1.25 17.83
N ARG A 197 -6.55 -0.29 18.73
CA ARG A 197 -5.47 0.57 19.20
C ARG A 197 -4.94 0.03 20.52
N LEU A 198 -3.63 -0.15 20.61
CA LEU A 198 -2.95 -0.65 21.80
C LEU A 198 -2.00 0.40 22.36
N TYR A 199 -2.02 0.60 23.68
CA TYR A 199 -1.14 1.55 24.38
C TYR A 199 0.00 0.86 25.12
N GLU A 200 -0.14 -0.44 25.30
CA GLU A 200 0.82 -1.33 25.90
C GLU A 200 0.72 -2.70 25.22
N PHE A 201 1.81 -3.44 25.21
CA PHE A 201 1.93 -4.73 24.57
C PHE A 201 2.38 -5.76 25.60
N ALA A 202 1.50 -6.70 25.93
CA ALA A 202 1.84 -7.87 26.73
C ALA A 202 2.52 -8.91 25.85
N LEU A 203 3.79 -9.20 26.10
CA LEU A 203 4.53 -10.25 25.42
C LEU A 203 4.11 -11.64 25.94
N ALA A 204 4.41 -12.68 25.17
CA ALA A 204 4.11 -14.06 25.54
C ALA A 204 4.78 -14.52 26.86
N ASP A 205 5.87 -13.85 27.29
CA ASP A 205 6.57 -14.07 28.56
C ASP A 205 5.95 -13.31 29.75
N GLY A 206 4.90 -12.52 29.51
CA GLY A 206 4.23 -11.69 30.51
C GLY A 206 4.82 -10.29 30.68
N THR A 207 5.92 -9.96 29.99
CA THR A 207 6.51 -8.61 30.02
C THR A 207 5.61 -7.62 29.29
N VAL A 208 5.37 -6.45 29.88
CA VAL A 208 4.63 -5.36 29.24
C VAL A 208 5.59 -4.29 28.73
N ARG A 209 5.40 -3.83 27.49
CA ARG A 209 6.21 -2.80 26.83
C ARG A 209 5.33 -1.76 26.13
N ASP A 210 5.85 -0.55 25.98
CA ASP A 210 5.27 0.53 25.15
C ASP A 210 5.77 0.50 23.69
N ALA A 211 6.82 -0.27 23.42
CA ALA A 211 7.36 -0.52 22.09
C ALA A 211 7.83 -1.97 21.96
N VAL A 212 7.50 -2.60 20.84
CA VAL A 212 7.94 -3.97 20.53
C VAL A 212 8.68 -3.97 19.19
N HIS A 213 9.87 -4.53 19.18
CA HIS A 213 10.71 -4.67 17.99
C HIS A 213 10.57 -6.07 17.39
N PRO A 214 10.74 -6.23 16.08
CA PRO A 214 10.70 -7.55 15.46
C PRO A 214 11.88 -8.40 15.95
N GLY A 215 11.63 -9.69 16.10
CA GLY A 215 12.62 -10.66 16.57
C GLY A 215 12.10 -12.08 16.32
N GLN A 216 13.00 -13.06 16.36
CA GLN A 216 12.61 -14.45 16.16
C GLN A 216 11.66 -14.88 17.28
N GLY A 217 10.39 -15.14 16.93
CA GLY A 217 9.38 -15.56 17.89
C GLY A 217 8.87 -14.46 18.82
N THR A 218 9.09 -13.17 18.52
CA THR A 218 8.48 -12.08 19.29
C THR A 218 6.97 -12.09 19.11
N ARG A 219 6.23 -12.38 20.18
CA ARG A 219 4.77 -12.47 20.15
C ARG A 219 4.14 -11.62 21.23
N ILE A 220 3.02 -11.00 20.88
CA ILE A 220 2.15 -10.26 21.82
C ILE A 220 0.83 -11.02 21.99
N ARG A 221 0.20 -10.87 23.15
CA ARG A 221 -1.15 -11.36 23.43
C ARG A 221 -2.08 -10.20 23.67
N ILE A 222 -3.18 -10.18 22.93
CA ILE A 222 -4.22 -9.16 23.00
C ILE A 222 -5.45 -9.85 23.59
N PRO A 223 -5.87 -9.50 24.82
CA PRO A 223 -7.07 -10.07 25.42
C PRO A 223 -8.32 -9.79 24.56
N LEU A 224 -9.18 -10.80 24.41
CA LEU A 224 -10.43 -10.66 23.63
C LEU A 224 -11.32 -9.52 24.15
N ALA A 225 -11.31 -9.29 25.46
CA ALA A 225 -12.03 -8.21 26.11
C ALA A 225 -11.62 -6.79 25.65
N GLN A 226 -10.47 -6.64 24.98
CA GLN A 226 -10.06 -5.36 24.40
C GLN A 226 -10.70 -5.08 23.03
N PHE A 227 -11.34 -6.07 22.40
CA PHE A 227 -12.13 -5.91 21.17
C PHE A 227 -13.57 -5.52 21.50
N ASP A 228 -13.74 -4.35 22.14
CA ASP A 228 -15.00 -3.86 22.72
C ASP A 228 -16.14 -3.58 21.71
N ARG A 229 -15.82 -3.54 20.42
CA ARG A 229 -16.75 -3.28 19.32
C ARG A 229 -17.08 -4.54 18.52
N GLU A 230 -16.48 -5.66 18.86
CA GLU A 230 -16.65 -6.93 18.16
C GLU A 230 -17.44 -7.90 19.04
N ASP A 231 -18.25 -8.75 18.40
CA ASP A 231 -18.85 -9.88 19.09
C ASP A 231 -17.78 -10.97 19.30
N PRO A 232 -17.49 -11.41 20.55
CA PRO A 232 -16.41 -12.35 20.84
C PRO A 232 -16.51 -13.68 20.07
N ASP A 233 -17.73 -14.18 19.88
CA ASP A 233 -17.95 -15.44 19.17
C ASP A 233 -17.65 -15.28 17.67
N SER A 234 -18.05 -14.14 17.07
CA SER A 234 -17.72 -13.81 15.68
C SER A 234 -16.23 -13.54 15.45
N LEU A 235 -15.50 -13.07 16.47
CA LEU A 235 -14.10 -12.64 16.33
C LEU A 235 -13.18 -13.80 15.96
N LEU A 236 -13.47 -15.00 16.48
CA LEU A 236 -12.73 -16.23 16.17
C LEU A 236 -12.80 -16.60 14.69
N ASP A 237 -13.96 -16.39 14.07
CA ASP A 237 -14.20 -16.63 12.64
C ASP A 237 -13.61 -15.50 11.77
N ARG A 238 -13.67 -14.26 12.26
CA ARG A 238 -13.13 -13.08 11.56
C ARG A 238 -11.60 -13.03 11.56
N ILE A 239 -10.96 -13.56 12.60
CA ILE A 239 -9.50 -13.49 12.78
C ILE A 239 -8.93 -14.89 13.03
N PRO A 240 -8.99 -15.80 12.04
CA PRO A 240 -8.35 -17.10 12.16
C PRO A 240 -6.82 -16.96 12.23
N THR A 241 -6.15 -18.06 12.56
CA THR A 241 -4.69 -18.16 12.42
C THR A 241 -4.25 -17.80 11.01
N GLU A 242 -3.04 -17.24 10.88
CA GLU A 242 -2.47 -16.70 9.63
C GLU A 242 -3.14 -15.42 9.10
N THR A 243 -4.14 -14.86 9.81
CA THR A 243 -4.64 -13.51 9.49
C THR A 243 -3.49 -12.51 9.55
N VAL A 244 -3.29 -11.77 8.46
CA VAL A 244 -2.23 -10.75 8.40
C VAL A 244 -2.67 -9.50 9.15
N VAL A 245 -1.73 -8.92 9.88
CA VAL A 245 -1.90 -7.71 10.67
C VAL A 245 -1.04 -6.62 10.06
N ARG A 246 -1.65 -5.47 9.80
CA ARG A 246 -0.97 -4.27 9.30
C ARG A 246 -1.15 -3.12 10.27
N LYS A 247 -0.32 -2.10 10.12
CA LYS A 247 -0.49 -0.80 10.77
C LYS A 247 -0.22 0.31 9.79
N ASP A 248 -0.61 1.53 10.12
CA ASP A 248 -0.28 2.67 9.26
C ASP A 248 1.23 2.91 9.19
N ARG A 249 1.68 3.33 8.01
CA ARG A 249 3.02 3.84 7.79
C ARG A 249 2.99 5.36 7.69
N LEU A 250 3.86 6.03 8.45
CA LEU A 250 4.07 7.46 8.32
C LEU A 250 4.83 7.75 7.03
N LEU A 251 4.14 8.41 6.10
CA LEU A 251 4.73 8.83 4.84
C LEU A 251 5.28 10.25 4.92
N ARG A 252 6.47 10.44 4.35
CA ARG A 252 7.08 11.74 4.12
C ARG A 252 6.30 12.51 3.05
N GLN A 253 6.58 13.81 2.93
CA GLN A 253 5.86 14.67 1.99
C GLN A 253 6.09 14.29 0.52
N ASP A 254 7.30 13.85 0.16
CA ASP A 254 7.68 13.30 -1.14
C ASP A 254 6.87 12.03 -1.44
N GLU A 255 6.83 11.07 -0.51
CA GLU A 255 6.05 9.83 -0.64
C GLU A 255 4.55 10.12 -0.85
N TRP A 256 3.98 11.09 -0.12
CA TRP A 256 2.59 11.52 -0.34
C TRP A 256 2.36 12.15 -1.71
N ASN A 257 3.32 12.92 -2.22
CA ASN A 257 3.22 13.51 -3.55
C ASN A 257 3.34 12.41 -4.62
N ARG A 258 4.18 11.39 -4.37
CA ARG A 258 4.33 10.24 -5.25
C ARG A 258 3.03 9.44 -5.38
N LEU A 259 2.39 9.08 -4.26
CA LEU A 259 1.10 8.38 -4.30
C LEU A 259 0.03 9.16 -5.09
N LYS A 260 0.04 10.50 -4.98
CA LYS A 260 -0.90 11.35 -5.73
C LYS A 260 -0.60 11.36 -7.22
N LEU A 261 0.68 11.36 -7.61
CA LEU A 261 1.09 11.28 -9.00
C LEU A 261 0.72 9.91 -9.60
N ASP A 262 0.99 8.83 -8.88
CA ASP A 262 0.68 7.47 -9.31
C ASP A 262 -0.82 7.27 -9.52
N ASN A 263 -1.65 7.76 -8.59
CA ASN A 263 -3.09 7.73 -8.74
C ASN A 263 -3.54 8.53 -9.98
N GLU A 264 -3.06 9.76 -10.16
CA GLU A 264 -3.41 10.55 -11.34
C GLU A 264 -2.99 9.88 -12.66
N ALA A 265 -1.82 9.24 -12.69
CA ALA A 265 -1.35 8.47 -13.84
C ALA A 265 -2.30 7.31 -14.17
N GLN A 266 -2.75 6.58 -13.13
CA GLN A 266 -3.73 5.52 -13.28
C GLN A 266 -5.07 6.07 -13.80
N GLN A 267 -5.55 7.19 -13.26
CA GLN A 267 -6.78 7.83 -13.75
C GLN A 267 -6.65 8.23 -15.22
N LEU A 268 -5.49 8.75 -15.65
CA LEU A 268 -5.22 9.05 -17.06
C LEU A 268 -5.30 7.81 -17.95
N GLU A 269 -4.68 6.69 -17.52
CA GLU A 269 -4.80 5.42 -18.27
C GLU A 269 -6.25 4.92 -18.35
N LEU A 270 -7.07 5.19 -17.33
CA LEU A 270 -8.50 4.87 -17.32
C LEU A 270 -9.36 5.86 -18.12
N GLY A 271 -8.76 6.90 -18.71
CA GLY A 271 -9.49 7.96 -19.42
C GLY A 271 -10.27 8.90 -18.51
N GLN A 272 -9.98 8.92 -17.21
CA GLN A 272 -10.65 9.71 -16.17
C GLN A 272 -9.76 10.83 -15.58
N GLY A 273 -8.46 10.81 -15.90
CA GLY A 273 -7.47 11.76 -15.38
C GLY A 273 -7.37 13.07 -16.16
N ASN A 274 -6.45 13.93 -15.74
CA ASN A 274 -6.19 15.23 -16.35
C ASN A 274 -4.69 15.50 -16.52
N ASP A 275 -4.23 15.72 -17.76
CA ASP A 275 -2.82 15.93 -18.09
C ASP A 275 -2.20 17.12 -17.34
N ALA A 276 -2.93 18.23 -17.23
CA ALA A 276 -2.44 19.40 -16.49
C ALA A 276 -2.34 19.12 -14.98
N ALA A 277 -3.23 18.28 -14.44
CA ALA A 277 -3.17 17.84 -13.06
C ALA A 277 -2.01 16.87 -12.83
N TYR A 278 -1.72 15.98 -13.78
CA TYR A 278 -0.55 15.09 -13.78
C TYR A 278 0.74 15.89 -13.78
N GLU A 279 0.91 16.83 -14.72
CA GLU A 279 2.10 17.66 -14.83
C GLU A 279 2.35 18.47 -13.55
N LYS A 280 1.29 19.08 -12.99
CA LYS A 280 1.36 19.81 -11.74
C LYS A 280 1.83 18.92 -10.57
N LYS A 281 1.35 17.66 -10.51
CA LYS A 281 1.77 16.71 -9.47
C LYS A 281 3.21 16.25 -9.68
N ARG A 282 3.64 16.05 -10.93
CA ARG A 282 5.02 15.68 -11.29
C ARG A 282 6.02 16.74 -10.84
N VAL A 283 5.77 18.00 -11.21
CA VAL A 283 6.61 19.14 -10.79
C VAL A 283 6.65 19.24 -9.26
N LYS A 284 5.52 19.02 -8.59
CA LYS A 284 5.45 19.05 -7.13
C LYS A 284 6.25 17.91 -6.48
N LEU A 285 6.22 16.70 -7.05
CA LEU A 285 7.02 15.57 -6.58
C LEU A 285 8.51 15.89 -6.70
N ALA A 286 8.95 16.30 -7.88
CA ALA A 286 10.35 16.66 -8.14
C ALA A 286 10.85 17.74 -7.17
N ALA A 287 10.05 18.79 -6.93
CA ALA A 287 10.39 19.82 -5.95
C ALA A 287 10.47 19.28 -4.52
N SER A 288 9.60 18.34 -4.13
CA SER A 288 9.63 17.76 -2.78
C SER A 288 10.77 16.77 -2.54
N MET A 289 11.28 16.12 -3.59
CA MET A 289 12.44 15.22 -3.49
C MET A 289 13.75 16.00 -3.28
N GLN A 290 13.84 17.22 -3.80
CA GLN A 290 14.99 18.12 -3.60
C GLN A 290 14.93 18.86 -2.26
N ALA A 291 13.76 18.91 -1.64
CA ALA A 291 13.59 19.56 -0.34
C ALA A 291 14.05 18.65 0.80
N ALA A 292 14.49 19.24 1.91
CA ALA A 292 14.77 18.48 3.13
C ALA A 292 13.52 17.69 3.56
N PRO A 293 13.66 16.41 3.97
CA PRO A 293 12.52 15.57 4.29
C PRO A 293 11.72 16.18 5.44
N GLN A 294 10.49 16.60 5.15
CA GLN A 294 9.56 17.08 6.17
C GLN A 294 8.51 16.00 6.43
N PRO A 295 8.36 15.55 7.69
CA PRO A 295 7.27 14.67 8.06
C PRO A 295 5.95 15.44 7.90
N LYS A 296 5.00 14.88 7.16
CA LYS A 296 3.66 15.44 7.11
C LYS A 296 3.00 15.19 8.46
N ARG A 297 2.28 16.19 9.01
CA ARG A 297 1.41 15.98 10.19
C ARG A 297 0.34 14.95 9.80
N ALA A 298 0.56 13.69 10.17
CA ALA A 298 -0.42 12.64 10.00
C ALA A 298 -1.65 12.90 10.90
N PRO A 299 -2.83 12.32 10.60
CA PRO A 299 -3.88 12.21 11.62
C PRO A 299 -3.27 11.61 12.89
N ARG A 300 -3.56 12.20 14.06
CA ARG A 300 -2.91 11.92 15.36
C ARG A 300 -2.65 10.42 15.55
N GLN A 301 -1.45 9.97 15.21
CA GLN A 301 -0.93 8.64 15.49
C GLN A 301 -0.12 8.71 16.78
N GLY A 302 -0.16 7.63 17.55
CA GLY A 302 0.36 7.60 18.92
C GLY A 302 -0.73 7.79 19.97
N ALA A 303 -0.30 7.98 21.22
CA ALA A 303 -1.17 7.98 22.39
C ALA A 303 -1.93 9.31 22.61
N GLU A 304 -1.69 10.33 21.79
CA GLU A 304 -2.11 11.71 22.06
C GLU A 304 -3.43 12.15 21.39
N GLY A 305 -4.11 11.27 20.64
CA GLY A 305 -5.45 11.59 20.13
C GLY A 305 -6.06 10.56 19.19
N CYS A 306 -7.37 10.69 18.93
CA CYS A 306 -8.09 9.77 18.03
C CYS A 306 -7.71 10.00 16.56
N CYS A 307 -7.46 8.91 15.84
CA CYS A 307 -7.21 8.91 14.39
C CYS A 307 -8.49 8.84 13.54
N GLY A 308 -9.67 8.68 14.14
CA GLY A 308 -10.96 8.64 13.44
C GLY A 308 -11.28 7.32 12.72
N LYS A 309 -10.46 6.28 12.87
CA LYS A 309 -10.63 4.98 12.15
C LYS A 309 -11.70 4.03 12.71
N GLY A 310 -12.34 4.38 13.82
CA GLY A 310 -13.35 3.53 14.47
C GLY A 310 -12.78 2.25 15.07
N CYS A 311 -11.63 2.34 15.74
CA CYS A 311 -10.91 1.22 16.36
C CYS A 311 -11.50 0.76 17.70
N ASN A 312 -11.32 -0.53 18.00
CA ASN A 312 -11.37 -1.06 19.36
C ASN A 312 -10.30 -0.37 20.23
N GLY A 313 -10.54 -0.23 21.54
CA GLY A 313 -9.61 0.40 22.48
C GLY A 313 -9.50 1.94 22.38
N CYS A 314 -10.31 2.58 21.53
CA CYS A 314 -10.29 4.04 21.29
C CYS A 314 -11.26 4.83 22.19
N LEU A 315 -11.96 4.17 23.13
CA LEU A 315 -12.92 4.79 24.06
C LEU A 315 -12.31 5.87 24.95
N ILE A 316 -11.00 5.81 25.24
CA ILE A 316 -10.32 6.84 26.03
C ILE A 316 -10.45 8.25 25.44
N PHE A 317 -10.61 8.36 24.11
CA PHE A 317 -10.80 9.65 23.43
C PHE A 317 -12.28 10.00 23.20
N ALA A 318 -13.22 9.09 23.47
CA ALA A 318 -14.64 9.33 23.20
C ALA A 318 -15.19 10.51 23.99
N HIS A 319 -14.61 10.83 25.15
CA HIS A 319 -15.00 11.94 26.01
C HIS A 319 -14.16 13.22 25.82
N ASP A 320 -13.21 13.23 24.89
CA ASP A 320 -12.42 14.43 24.61
C ASP A 320 -13.34 15.52 23.99
N PRO A 321 -13.27 16.78 24.48
CA PRO A 321 -14.07 17.89 23.96
C PRO A 321 -13.99 18.05 22.44
N VAL A 322 -12.87 17.68 21.82
CA VAL A 322 -12.68 17.74 20.36
C VAL A 322 -13.68 16.86 19.59
N PHE A 323 -14.24 15.81 20.21
CA PHE A 323 -15.24 14.93 19.60
C PHE A 323 -16.67 15.21 20.06
N GLU A 324 -16.93 16.31 20.75
CA GLU A 324 -18.27 16.71 21.19
C GLU A 324 -19.25 16.85 20.01
N GLU A 325 -18.85 17.52 18.93
CA GLU A 325 -19.67 17.63 17.71
C GLU A 325 -19.98 16.26 17.08
N ALA A 326 -18.99 15.36 17.05
CA ALA A 326 -19.16 14.00 16.52
C ALA A 326 -20.11 13.17 17.39
N ARG A 327 -20.10 13.35 18.71
CA ARG A 327 -21.04 12.71 19.64
C ARG A 327 -22.47 13.23 19.43
N SER A 328 -22.66 14.55 19.37
CA SER A 328 -23.97 15.14 19.11
C SER A 328 -24.56 14.65 17.77
N ALA A 329 -23.74 14.58 16.72
CA ALA A 329 -24.16 14.06 15.42
C ALA A 329 -24.50 12.55 15.42
N LEU A 330 -23.90 11.76 16.32
CA LEU A 330 -24.24 10.34 16.50
C LEU A 330 -25.50 10.15 17.36
N GLU A 331 -25.74 11.03 18.33
CA GLU A 331 -26.93 11.01 19.17
C GLU A 331 -28.21 11.25 18.37
N GLU A 332 -28.16 12.13 17.36
CA GLU A 332 -29.28 12.42 16.46
C GLU A 332 -29.65 11.27 15.50
N LYS A 333 -28.75 10.29 15.29
CA LYS A 333 -29.01 9.13 14.43
C LYS A 333 -29.82 8.06 15.16
N LYS A 334 -30.78 7.42 14.47
CA LYS A 334 -31.52 6.26 15.03
C LYS A 334 -30.56 5.09 15.26
N MET A 335 -30.84 4.25 16.27
CA MET A 335 -29.95 3.16 16.71
C MET A 335 -29.44 2.25 15.57
N GLY A 336 -30.25 2.00 14.53
CA GLY A 336 -29.85 1.22 13.34
C GLY A 336 -29.07 2.00 12.26
N GLU A 337 -29.17 3.33 12.24
CA GLU A 337 -28.43 4.22 11.33
C GLU A 337 -27.06 4.65 11.89
N ARG A 338 -26.84 4.42 13.20
CA ARG A 338 -25.55 4.65 13.87
C ARG A 338 -24.46 3.68 13.40
N LEU A 339 -24.84 2.48 12.96
CA LEU A 339 -23.93 1.42 12.52
C LEU A 339 -23.77 1.36 10.99
N SER A 340 -24.81 1.71 10.22
CA SER A 340 -24.79 1.63 8.74
C SER A 340 -23.99 2.75 8.05
N GLY A 341 -23.51 3.74 8.81
CA GLY A 341 -22.85 4.94 8.28
C GLY A 341 -21.33 5.02 8.47
N VAL A 342 -20.68 4.00 9.05
CA VAL A 342 -19.23 4.04 9.30
C VAL A 342 -18.41 4.09 7.99
N HIS A 343 -18.99 3.69 6.87
CA HIS A 343 -18.33 3.67 5.55
C HIS A 343 -18.15 5.03 4.85
N ARG A 344 -18.82 6.11 5.27
CA ARG A 344 -18.78 7.39 4.50
C ARG A 344 -18.16 8.59 5.20
N LEU A 345 -17.89 8.54 6.50
CA LEU A 345 -17.40 9.72 7.24
C LEU A 345 -15.87 9.87 7.26
N ALA A 346 -15.12 8.91 6.71
CA ALA A 346 -13.66 8.99 6.61
C ALA A 346 -13.15 9.75 5.37
N ARG A 347 -14.02 10.15 4.43
CA ARG A 347 -13.63 10.82 3.17
C ARG A 347 -13.68 12.35 3.20
N THR A 348 -13.97 12.99 4.34
CA THR A 348 -13.94 14.45 4.48
C THR A 348 -13.19 14.90 5.72
N ARG A 349 -11.85 14.87 5.66
CA ARG A 349 -10.94 15.94 6.14
C ARG A 349 -9.51 15.67 5.73
#